data_AF-A0A923YPZ5-F1
#
_entry.id   AF-A0A923YPZ5-F1
#
_cell.length_a   1.000
_cell.length_b   1.000
_cell.length_c   1.000
_cell.angle_alpha   90.00
_cell.angle_beta   90.00
_cell.angle_gamma   90.00
#
_symmetry.space_group_name_H-M   'P 1'
#
loop_
_entity.id
_entity.type
_entity.pdbx_description
1 polymer ?
#
loop_
_entity_poly.entity_id
_entity_poly.type
_entity_poly.pdbx_seq_one_letter_code
_entity_poly.pdbx_strand_id
1 'polypeptide(L)'
;SFIVSALKDPKGANLDRVQVIKGWIDKAGATHEKVFDVVWSDMDKRKAAGGKVPAVGDTVDIANARYTNTIGAPSLSTVWTDPEFDPKLRAFYYVRVMEIPTPMWPAFDAVKYHIKLPADVKAKGQERAYTSSIWYAPAG
;
A
#
# COMPACT_ATOMS: atom_id res chain seq x y z
N SER A 1 5.71 -19.41 -4.20
CA SER A 1 5.16 -18.65 -3.06
C SER A 1 6.16 -17.62 -2.59
N PHE A 2 5.69 -16.53 -1.99
CA PHE A 2 6.50 -15.42 -1.50
C PHE A 2 6.24 -15.22 -0.01
N ILE A 3 7.30 -14.94 0.75
CA ILE A 3 7.19 -14.42 2.11
C ILE A 3 7.22 -12.91 2.01
N VAL A 4 6.23 -12.26 2.60
CA VAL A 4 6.11 -10.80 2.62
C VAL A 4 6.14 -10.36 4.08
N SER A 5 7.01 -9.40 4.39
CA SER A 5 7.11 -8.81 5.72
C SER A 5 7.36 -7.30 5.58
N ALA A 6 6.60 -6.52 6.32
CA ALA A 6 6.70 -5.08 6.37
C ALA A 6 6.66 -4.62 7.83
N LEU A 7 7.54 -3.68 8.15
CA LEU A 7 7.61 -3.01 9.46
C LEU A 7 7.54 -1.51 9.20
N LYS A 8 6.76 -0.80 9.98
CA LYS A 8 6.70 0.65 9.88
C LYS A 8 8.05 1.29 10.25
N ASP A 9 8.28 2.52 9.75
CA ASP A 9 9.35 3.34 10.27
C ASP A 9 9.10 3.68 11.77
N PRO A 10 10.13 3.67 12.64
CA PRO A 10 9.96 4.00 14.06
C PRO A 10 9.29 5.36 14.33
N LYS A 11 9.50 6.33 13.43
CA LYS A 11 8.91 7.67 13.46
C LYS A 11 7.77 7.85 12.45
N GLY A 12 7.46 6.81 11.69
CA GLY A 12 6.42 6.81 10.67
C GLY A 12 5.04 6.37 11.16
N ALA A 13 4.11 6.38 10.22
CA ALA A 13 2.74 6.00 10.46
C ALA A 13 2.58 4.48 10.44
N ASN A 14 1.52 3.98 11.07
CA ASN A 14 1.22 2.56 11.02
C ASN A 14 0.89 2.11 9.58
N LEU A 15 1.02 0.81 9.31
CA LEU A 15 0.76 0.22 8.01
C LEU A 15 -0.76 0.01 7.82
N ASP A 16 -1.28 0.47 6.68
CA ASP A 16 -2.65 0.15 6.24
C ASP A 16 -2.68 -1.27 5.69
N ARG A 17 -1.94 -1.52 4.59
CA ARG A 17 -1.99 -2.77 3.83
C ARG A 17 -0.71 -3.04 3.06
N VAL A 18 -0.52 -4.31 2.73
CA VAL A 18 0.50 -4.77 1.79
C VAL A 18 -0.18 -5.35 0.56
N GLN A 19 0.34 -4.98 -0.59
CA GLN A 19 -0.11 -5.42 -1.89
C GLN A 19 1.02 -6.09 -2.65
N VAL A 20 0.69 -7.14 -3.39
CA VAL A 20 1.56 -7.70 -4.41
C VAL A 20 1.01 -7.28 -5.76
N ILE A 21 1.85 -6.65 -6.57
CA ILE A 21 1.53 -6.31 -7.95
C ILE A 21 2.20 -7.34 -8.83
N LYS A 22 1.39 -8.02 -9.64
CA LYS A 22 1.81 -8.97 -10.66
C LYS A 22 1.63 -8.33 -12.02
N GLY A 23 2.69 -8.31 -12.82
CA GLY A 23 2.60 -8.06 -14.25
C GLY A 23 2.97 -9.32 -15.03
N TRP A 24 2.30 -9.60 -16.13
CA TRP A 24 2.65 -10.72 -17.01
C TRP A 24 2.35 -10.41 -18.47
N ILE A 25 2.97 -11.19 -19.35
CA ILE A 25 2.70 -11.14 -20.79
C ILE A 25 1.95 -12.42 -21.16
N ASP A 26 0.81 -12.29 -21.82
CA ASP A 26 0.03 -13.43 -22.29
C ASP A 26 0.63 -14.07 -23.56
N LYS A 27 0.02 -15.16 -24.04
CA LYS A 27 0.46 -15.86 -25.25
C LYS A 27 0.33 -15.02 -26.53
N ALA A 28 -0.53 -14.00 -26.53
CA ALA A 28 -0.71 -13.08 -27.64
C ALA A 28 0.28 -11.89 -27.59
N GLY A 29 1.11 -11.81 -26.54
CA GLY A 29 2.07 -10.72 -26.34
C GLY A 29 1.48 -9.49 -25.65
N ALA A 30 0.25 -9.53 -25.14
CA ALA A 30 -0.35 -8.41 -24.42
C ALA A 30 0.12 -8.39 -22.96
N THR A 31 0.40 -7.19 -22.46
CA THR A 31 0.80 -6.94 -21.06
C THR A 31 -0.42 -6.82 -20.17
N HIS A 32 -0.40 -7.50 -19.04
CA HIS A 32 -1.43 -7.45 -18.01
C HIS A 32 -0.83 -7.08 -16.67
N GLU A 33 -1.58 -6.33 -15.86
CA GLU A 33 -1.23 -6.02 -14.47
C GLU A 33 -2.41 -6.35 -13.56
N LYS A 34 -2.12 -6.94 -12.40
CA LYS A 34 -3.09 -7.21 -11.36
C LYS A 34 -2.51 -6.92 -9.98
N VAL A 35 -3.32 -6.27 -9.16
CA VAL A 35 -2.99 -5.92 -7.77
C VAL A 35 -3.72 -6.87 -6.85
N PHE A 36 -2.98 -7.47 -5.91
CA PHE A 36 -3.51 -8.34 -4.88
C PHE A 36 -3.31 -7.70 -3.52
N ASP A 37 -4.38 -7.44 -2.78
CA ASP A 37 -4.31 -7.12 -1.35
C ASP A 37 -3.99 -8.42 -0.58
N VAL A 38 -2.77 -8.55 -0.02
CA VAL A 38 -2.29 -9.81 0.57
C VAL A 38 -2.41 -9.88 2.08
N VAL A 39 -2.25 -8.74 2.76
CA VAL A 39 -2.44 -8.59 4.20
C VAL A 39 -2.72 -7.13 4.52
N TRP A 40 -3.55 -6.86 5.52
CA TRP A 40 -3.90 -5.50 5.93
C TRP A 40 -4.20 -5.42 7.43
N SER A 41 -4.25 -4.21 7.95
CA SER A 41 -4.60 -3.94 9.35
C SER A 41 -6.09 -4.19 9.64
N ASP A 42 -6.40 -4.68 10.84
CA ASP A 42 -7.75 -5.00 11.30
C ASP A 42 -8.50 -6.00 10.36
N MET A 43 -7.85 -7.07 9.89
CA MET A 43 -8.47 -8.03 8.95
C MET A 43 -9.80 -8.62 9.45
N ASP A 44 -9.94 -8.81 10.77
CA ASP A 44 -11.18 -9.31 11.37
C ASP A 44 -12.37 -8.37 11.19
N LYS A 45 -12.11 -7.06 11.12
CA LYS A 45 -13.13 -6.01 10.98
C LYS A 45 -13.27 -5.54 9.53
N ARG A 46 -12.17 -5.54 8.77
CA ARG A 46 -12.10 -5.07 7.38
C ARG A 46 -12.10 -6.27 6.43
N LYS A 47 -13.27 -6.89 6.25
CA LYS A 47 -13.40 -7.99 5.29
C LYS A 47 -13.22 -7.47 3.86
N ALA A 48 -12.38 -8.15 3.08
CA ALA A 48 -12.25 -7.86 1.66
C ALA A 48 -13.55 -8.21 0.93
N ALA A 49 -14.04 -7.29 0.10
CA ALA A 49 -15.21 -7.51 -0.75
C ALA A 49 -14.82 -7.21 -2.20
N GLY A 50 -15.05 -8.17 -3.11
CA GLY A 50 -14.72 -8.00 -4.53
C GLY A 50 -13.23 -7.79 -4.82
N GLY A 51 -12.34 -8.38 -4.01
CA GLY A 51 -10.88 -8.26 -4.18
C GLY A 51 -10.29 -6.91 -3.76
N LYS A 52 -11.08 -6.07 -3.08
CA LYS A 52 -10.61 -4.79 -2.53
C LYS A 52 -10.89 -4.74 -1.03
N VAL A 53 -9.93 -4.19 -0.29
CA VAL A 53 -10.08 -3.94 1.15
C VAL A 53 -10.59 -2.51 1.37
N PRO A 54 -11.63 -2.30 2.20
CA PRO A 54 -12.11 -0.96 2.58
C PRO A 54 -10.99 -0.14 3.22
N ALA A 55 -11.01 1.19 3.12
CA ALA A 55 -9.96 2.04 3.72
C ALA A 55 -9.87 1.85 5.25
N VAL A 56 -8.66 1.95 5.81
CA VAL A 56 -8.37 1.82 7.26
C VAL A 56 -8.99 2.95 8.10
N GLY A 57 -9.36 4.05 7.45
CA GLY A 57 -9.82 5.27 8.10
C GLY A 57 -8.83 6.41 7.92
N ASP A 58 -9.01 7.47 8.70
CA ASP A 58 -8.18 8.67 8.67
C ASP A 58 -8.04 9.23 10.09
N THR A 59 -6.79 9.45 10.51
CA THR A 59 -6.44 10.04 11.81
C THR A 59 -5.68 11.35 11.66
N VAL A 60 -5.61 11.91 10.45
CA VAL A 60 -4.89 13.16 10.18
C VAL A 60 -5.68 14.34 10.71
N ASP A 61 -5.03 15.06 11.63
CA ASP A 61 -5.42 16.39 12.07
C ASP A 61 -4.66 17.43 11.23
N ILE A 62 -5.37 17.99 10.24
CA ILE A 62 -4.84 19.01 9.34
C ILE A 62 -4.57 20.33 10.09
N ALA A 63 -5.36 20.66 11.12
CA ALA A 63 -5.23 21.92 11.84
C ALA A 63 -3.93 21.99 12.65
N ASN A 64 -3.42 20.84 13.10
CA ASN A 64 -2.17 20.73 13.84
C ASN A 64 -1.04 20.06 13.04
N ALA A 65 -1.29 19.66 11.78
CA ALA A 65 -0.39 18.83 10.96
C ALA A 65 0.11 17.59 11.72
N ARG A 66 -0.80 16.92 12.44
CA ARG A 66 -0.53 15.73 13.26
C ARG A 66 -1.34 14.56 12.78
N TYR A 67 -0.92 13.36 13.16
CA TYR A 67 -1.69 12.14 12.98
C TYR A 67 -1.49 11.25 14.19
N THR A 68 -2.43 10.33 14.43
CA THR A 68 -2.32 9.36 15.51
C THR A 68 -2.26 7.94 14.96
N ASN A 69 -1.39 7.13 15.56
CA ASN A 69 -1.20 5.71 15.22
C ASN A 69 -2.21 4.82 15.96
N THR A 70 -3.46 5.28 16.09
CA THR A 70 -4.56 4.53 16.73
C THR A 70 -5.20 3.50 15.79
N ILE A 71 -5.01 3.67 14.48
CA ILE A 71 -5.42 2.73 13.43
C ILE A 71 -4.18 2.19 12.70
N GLY A 72 -4.36 1.13 11.90
CA GLY A 72 -3.27 0.47 11.20
C GLY A 72 -2.52 -0.53 12.08
N ALA A 73 -1.52 -1.22 11.50
CA ALA A 73 -0.69 -2.18 12.21
C ALA A 73 0.79 -1.75 12.21
N PRO A 74 1.55 -1.98 13.29
CA PRO A 74 2.99 -1.65 13.30
C PRO A 74 3.82 -2.56 12.39
N SER A 75 3.38 -3.81 12.21
CA SER A 75 3.98 -4.77 11.30
C SER A 75 2.90 -5.58 10.59
N LEU A 76 3.20 -6.01 9.37
CA LEU A 76 2.35 -6.87 8.56
C LEU A 76 3.24 -7.96 7.94
N SER A 77 2.90 -9.22 8.16
CA SER A 77 3.61 -10.35 7.56
C SER A 77 2.64 -11.41 7.08
N THR A 78 2.96 -12.04 5.96
CA THR A 78 2.15 -13.11 5.38
C THR A 78 2.99 -13.96 4.42
N VAL A 79 2.53 -15.18 4.17
CA VAL A 79 3.02 -16.01 3.06
C VAL A 79 1.94 -15.99 1.99
N TRP A 80 2.28 -15.44 0.82
CA TRP A 80 1.36 -15.33 -0.29
C TRP A 80 1.75 -16.27 -1.43
N THR A 81 0.76 -16.96 -1.97
CA THR A 81 0.91 -17.77 -3.18
C THR A 81 -0.02 -17.21 -4.24
N ASP A 82 0.51 -16.97 -5.43
CA ASP A 82 -0.27 -16.47 -6.55
C ASP A 82 -1.31 -17.52 -6.98
N PRO A 83 -2.62 -17.23 -6.84
CA PRO A 83 -3.68 -18.17 -7.21
C PRO A 83 -3.82 -18.36 -8.73
N GLU A 84 -3.28 -17.42 -9.52
CA GLU A 84 -3.40 -17.39 -10.98
C GLU A 84 -2.03 -17.58 -11.66
N PHE A 85 -1.10 -18.26 -10.99
CA PHE A 85 0.24 -18.49 -11.51
C PHE A 85 0.22 -19.46 -12.70
N ASP A 86 0.72 -19.01 -13.85
CA ASP A 86 0.99 -19.87 -15.01
C ASP A 86 2.51 -19.97 -15.21
N PRO A 87 3.13 -21.15 -15.01
CA PRO A 87 4.57 -21.34 -15.16
C PRO A 87 5.05 -21.18 -16.61
N LYS A 88 4.16 -21.12 -17.60
CA LYS A 88 4.51 -20.93 -19.01
C LYS A 88 4.63 -19.47 -19.41
N LEU A 89 4.18 -18.54 -18.57
CA LEU A 89 4.17 -17.11 -18.88
C LEU A 89 5.31 -16.40 -18.16
N ARG A 90 5.90 -15.41 -18.84
CA ARG A 90 6.82 -14.48 -18.19
C ARG A 90 6.01 -13.55 -17.31
N ALA A 91 6.42 -13.41 -16.06
CA ALA A 91 5.76 -12.57 -15.08
C ALA A 91 6.79 -11.83 -14.23
N PHE A 92 6.40 -10.71 -13.65
CA PHE A 92 7.16 -10.02 -12.63
C PHE A 92 6.25 -9.65 -11.46
N TYR A 93 6.85 -9.59 -10.27
CA TYR A 93 6.15 -9.32 -9.02
C TYR A 93 6.90 -8.24 -8.25
N TYR A 94 6.19 -7.27 -7.71
CA TYR A 94 6.75 -6.36 -6.71
C TYR A 94 5.75 -6.12 -5.59
N VAL A 95 6.24 -5.80 -4.41
CA VAL A 95 5.41 -5.49 -3.24
C VAL A 95 5.25 -3.99 -3.12
N ARG A 96 4.02 -3.55 -2.86
CA ARG A 96 3.68 -2.18 -2.46
C ARG A 96 3.10 -2.21 -1.04
N VAL A 97 3.74 -1.51 -0.12
CA VAL A 97 3.23 -1.30 1.24
C VAL A 97 2.63 0.09 1.32
N MET A 98 1.47 0.22 1.96
CA MET A 98 0.82 1.50 2.21
C MET A 98 0.73 1.79 3.69
N GLU A 99 1.05 3.02 4.06
CA GLU A 99 0.79 3.52 5.41
C GLU A 99 -0.65 4.05 5.56
N ILE A 100 -1.06 4.33 6.79
CA ILE A 100 -2.26 5.13 7.05
C ILE A 100 -2.07 6.55 6.50
N PRO A 101 -3.13 7.33 6.28
CA PRO A 101 -2.98 8.69 5.79
C PRO A 101 -2.10 9.56 6.70
N THR A 102 -1.25 10.38 6.09
CA THR A 102 -0.32 11.30 6.77
C THR A 102 -0.52 12.74 6.26
N PRO A 103 -0.22 13.76 7.09
CA PRO A 103 -0.22 15.15 6.63
C PRO A 103 0.89 15.38 5.60
N MET A 104 0.57 16.10 4.53
CA MET A 104 1.55 16.53 3.54
C MET A 104 2.19 17.88 3.93
N TRP A 105 3.27 18.26 3.25
CA TRP A 105 3.96 19.54 3.46
C TRP A 105 3.04 20.77 3.52
N PRO A 106 1.98 20.91 2.70
CA PRO A 106 1.06 22.04 2.81
C PRO A 106 0.38 22.17 4.18
N ALA A 107 0.08 21.06 4.86
CA ALA A 107 -0.48 21.10 6.21
C ALA A 107 0.54 21.66 7.21
N PHE A 108 1.81 21.26 7.10
CA PHE A 108 2.88 21.82 7.94
C PHE A 108 3.09 23.32 7.69
N ASP A 109 3.07 23.76 6.43
CA ASP A 109 3.15 25.18 6.07
C ASP A 109 1.97 25.98 6.61
N ALA A 110 0.75 25.42 6.55
CA ALA A 110 -0.46 26.06 7.08
C ALA A 110 -0.32 26.38 8.58
N VAL A 111 0.19 25.41 9.35
CA VAL A 111 0.45 25.56 10.77
C VAL A 111 1.57 26.58 11.03
N LYS A 112 2.67 26.47 10.29
CA LYS A 112 3.86 27.31 10.48
C LYS A 112 3.62 28.77 10.13
N TYR A 113 2.89 29.04 9.05
CA TYR A 113 2.65 30.39 8.54
C TYR A 113 1.27 30.94 8.94
N HIS A 114 0.48 30.16 9.70
CA HIS A 114 -0.88 30.51 10.12
C HIS A 114 -1.80 30.89 8.93
N ILE A 115 -1.63 30.20 7.80
CA ILE A 115 -2.41 30.43 6.58
C ILE A 115 -3.56 29.44 6.46
N LYS A 116 -4.66 29.88 5.86
CA LYS A 116 -5.74 28.97 5.45
C LYS A 116 -5.39 28.38 4.09
N LEU A 117 -5.29 27.05 4.03
CA LEU A 117 -5.10 26.36 2.76
C LEU A 117 -6.36 26.49 1.89
N PRO A 118 -6.21 26.81 0.60
CA PRO A 118 -7.28 26.69 -0.38
C PRO A 118 -7.83 25.26 -0.45
N ALA A 119 -9.11 25.10 -0.79
CA ALA A 119 -9.80 23.81 -0.76
C ALA A 119 -9.29 22.79 -1.80
N ASP A 120 -8.61 23.27 -2.85
CA ASP A 120 -7.99 22.48 -3.90
C ASP A 120 -6.63 21.89 -3.49
N VAL A 121 -6.03 22.37 -2.38
CA VAL A 121 -4.73 21.88 -1.92
C VAL A 121 -4.87 20.56 -1.16
N LYS A 122 -4.10 19.55 -1.59
CA LYS A 122 -4.01 18.27 -0.89
C LYS A 122 -3.20 18.41 0.39
N ALA A 123 -3.89 18.52 1.51
CA ALA A 123 -3.26 18.63 2.84
C ALA A 123 -2.86 17.27 3.45
N LYS A 124 -3.30 16.15 2.87
CA LYS A 124 -2.99 14.79 3.33
C LYS A 124 -2.70 13.85 2.18
N GLY A 125 -1.88 12.85 2.45
CA GLY A 125 -1.42 11.85 1.51
C GLY A 125 -1.44 10.45 2.10
N GLN A 126 -1.03 9.49 1.30
CA GLN A 126 -0.79 8.13 1.75
C GLN A 126 0.58 7.71 1.24
N GLU A 127 1.50 7.48 2.18
CA GLU A 127 2.85 7.06 1.86
C GLU A 127 2.87 5.62 1.36
N ARG A 128 3.81 5.35 0.44
CA ARG A 128 3.93 4.07 -0.24
C ARG A 128 5.39 3.66 -0.33
N ALA A 129 5.70 2.45 0.12
CA ALA A 129 6.98 1.81 -0.12
C ALA A 129 6.84 0.75 -1.21
N TYR A 130 7.84 0.68 -2.09
CA TYR A 130 7.90 -0.29 -3.18
C TYR A 130 9.17 -1.13 -3.05
N THR A 131 9.06 -2.43 -3.26
CA THR A 131 10.23 -3.30 -3.37
C THR A 131 10.73 -3.38 -4.80
N SER A 132 11.97 -3.83 -4.97
CA SER A 132 12.46 -4.27 -6.27
C SER A 132 11.57 -5.39 -6.84
N SER A 133 11.48 -5.43 -8.16
CA SER A 133 10.74 -6.47 -8.88
C SER A 133 11.49 -7.80 -8.89
N ILE A 134 10.78 -8.88 -8.64
CA ILE A 134 11.23 -10.25 -8.85
C ILE A 134 10.70 -10.73 -10.20
N TRP A 135 11.60 -11.10 -11.10
CA TRP A 135 11.27 -11.57 -12.44
C TRP A 135 11.19 -13.09 -12.47
N TYR A 136 10.14 -13.62 -13.08
CA TYR A 136 9.97 -15.02 -13.38
C TYR A 136 10.09 -15.26 -14.89
N ALA A 137 11.03 -16.12 -15.27
CA ALA A 137 11.18 -16.62 -16.62
C ALA A 137 10.82 -18.11 -16.64
N PRO A 138 9.94 -18.56 -17.57
CA PRO A 138 9.68 -19.98 -17.77
C PRO A 138 10.98 -20.71 -18.12
N ALA A 139 11.16 -21.92 -17.57
CA ALA A 139 12.18 -22.82 -18.07
C ALA A 139 11.82 -23.19 -19.52
N GLY A 140 12.74 -22.92 -20.45
CA GLY A 140 12.60 -23.26 -21.86
C GLY A 140 12.65 -24.75 -22.11
#